data_AF-A0A849QYG6-F1
#
_entry.id   AF-A0A849QYG6-F1
#
_cell.length_a   1.000
_cell.length_b   1.000
_cell.length_c   1.000
_cell.angle_alpha   90.00
_cell.angle_beta   90.00
_cell.angle_gamma   90.00
#
_symmetry.space_group_name_H-M   'P 1'
#
loop_
_entity.id
_entity.type
_entity.pdbx_description
1 polymer ?
#
loop_
_entity_poly.entity_id
_entity_poly.type
_entity_poly.pdbx_seq_one_letter_code
_entity_poly.pdbx_strand_id
1 'polypeptide(L)'
;MLTNSYIHLPGIGATTERKIWDSGIKSWDEFREEPNRAGLPESKLKQILEGISTSKEKLNVRDHTYFANNLPKKEHWRAYREFRENTIFLDIETTG
;
A
#
# COMPACT_ATOMS: atom_id res chain seq x y z
N MET A 1 2.50 -6.63 4.46
CA MET A 1 1.84 -5.49 5.16
C MET A 1 1.48 -4.38 4.19
N LEU A 2 2.41 -4.05 3.29
CA LEU A 2 2.19 -3.14 2.18
C LEU A 2 1.19 -3.68 1.15
N THR A 3 1.25 -4.99 0.89
CA THR A 3 0.33 -5.75 0.02
C THR A 3 -1.14 -5.75 0.47
N ASN A 4 -1.42 -5.24 1.67
CA ASN A 4 -2.76 -5.16 2.25
C ASN A 4 -3.26 -3.70 2.29
N SER A 5 -2.49 -2.76 1.76
CA SER A 5 -2.78 -1.34 1.75
C SER A 5 -2.98 -0.86 0.32
N TYR A 6 -3.86 0.11 0.15
CA TYR A 6 -4.21 0.70 -1.15
C TYR A 6 -4.00 2.22 -1.14
N ILE A 7 -3.66 2.80 0.02
CA ILE A 7 -3.61 4.25 0.23
C ILE A 7 -2.47 4.96 -0.52
N HIS A 8 -1.48 4.20 -1.01
CA HIS A 8 -0.43 4.72 -1.90
C HIS A 8 -0.92 4.86 -3.35
N LEU A 9 -2.11 4.36 -3.68
CA LEU A 9 -2.66 4.50 -5.02
C LEU A 9 -3.36 5.86 -5.19
N PRO A 10 -3.23 6.49 -6.37
CA PRO A 10 -3.81 7.81 -6.60
C PRO A 10 -5.34 7.80 -6.43
N GLY A 11 -5.84 8.75 -5.65
CA GLY A 11 -7.26 8.88 -5.37
C GLY A 11 -7.85 7.79 -4.47
N ILE A 12 -7.02 7.02 -3.76
CA ILE A 12 -7.45 6.12 -2.68
C ILE A 12 -7.08 6.75 -1.34
N GLY A 13 -8.09 7.23 -0.62
CA GLY A 13 -7.94 7.68 0.76
C GLY A 13 -8.26 6.56 1.76
N ALA A 14 -8.03 6.85 3.04
CA ALA A 14 -8.33 5.92 4.15
C ALA A 14 -9.79 5.40 4.13
N THR A 15 -10.75 6.24 3.71
CA THR A 15 -12.16 5.83 3.59
C THR A 15 -12.38 4.78 2.52
N THR A 16 -11.74 4.94 1.35
CA THR A 16 -11.86 3.97 0.25
C THR A 16 -11.12 2.68 0.59
N GLU A 17 -9.94 2.79 1.19
CA GLU A 17 -9.18 1.64 1.68
C GLU A 17 -10.00 0.83 2.70
N ARG A 18 -10.65 1.50 3.67
CA ARG A 18 -11.51 0.84 4.65
C ARG A 18 -12.69 0.12 3.99
N LYS A 19 -13.33 0.73 2.98
CA LYS A 19 -14.40 0.05 2.22
C LYS A 19 -13.95 -1.26 1.57
N ILE A 20 -12.72 -1.30 1.04
CA ILE A 20 -12.15 -2.52 0.45
C ILE A 20 -11.96 -3.60 1.54
N TRP A 21 -11.47 -3.21 2.72
CA TRP A 21 -11.33 -4.15 3.83
C TRP A 21 -12.67 -4.64 4.38
N ASP A 22 -13.64 -3.74 4.50
CA ASP A 22 -14.98 -4.05 5.00
C ASP A 22 -15.75 -4.98 4.04
N SER A 23 -15.40 -4.98 2.76
CA SER A 23 -15.91 -5.97 1.80
C SER A 23 -15.25 -7.34 1.90
N GLY A 24 -14.33 -7.52 2.84
CA GLY A 24 -13.62 -8.78 3.10
C GLY A 24 -12.35 -8.97 2.28
N ILE A 25 -11.96 -8.01 1.43
CA ILE A 25 -10.72 -8.07 0.65
C ILE A 25 -9.58 -7.56 1.52
N LYS A 26 -8.61 -8.42 1.84
CA LYS A 26 -7.50 -8.06 2.75
C LYS A 26 -6.15 -7.90 2.06
N SER A 27 -6.04 -8.27 0.79
CA SER A 27 -4.78 -8.24 0.04
C SER A 27 -4.96 -7.86 -1.42
N TRP A 28 -3.88 -7.41 -2.05
CA TRP A 28 -3.83 -7.15 -3.49
C TRP A 28 -4.21 -8.37 -4.34
N ASP A 29 -3.88 -9.57 -3.89
CA ASP A 29 -4.23 -10.82 -4.56
C ASP A 29 -5.73 -11.08 -4.49
N GLU A 30 -6.32 -11.00 -3.30
CA GLU A 30 -7.78 -11.11 -3.13
C GLU A 30 -8.53 -10.05 -3.95
N PHE A 31 -8.00 -8.82 -4.03
CA PHE A 31 -8.60 -7.77 -4.86
C PHE A 31 -8.56 -8.11 -6.35
N ARG A 32 -7.51 -8.79 -6.82
CA ARG A 32 -7.39 -9.21 -8.23
C ARG A 32 -8.34 -10.36 -8.56
N GLU A 33 -8.57 -11.26 -7.61
CA GLU A 33 -9.49 -12.39 -7.78
C GLU A 33 -10.95 -11.93 -7.79
N GLU A 34 -11.34 -11.04 -6.87
CA GLU A 34 -12.72 -10.60 -6.71
C GLU A 34 -12.88 -9.07 -6.60
N PRO A 35 -12.47 -8.28 -7.62
CA PRO A 35 -12.49 -6.81 -7.54
C PRO A 35 -13.92 -6.25 -7.34
N ASN A 36 -14.92 -6.92 -7.91
CA ASN A 36 -16.33 -6.51 -7.80
C ASN A 36 -16.86 -6.53 -6.36
N ARG A 37 -16.23 -7.32 -5.47
CA ARG A 37 -16.63 -7.43 -4.07
C ARG A 37 -16.44 -6.12 -3.31
N ALA A 38 -15.49 -5.27 -3.74
CA ALA A 38 -15.23 -3.96 -3.14
C ALA A 38 -16.40 -2.97 -3.24
N GLY A 39 -17.41 -3.23 -4.09
CA GLY A 39 -18.56 -2.34 -4.26
C GLY A 39 -18.18 -0.94 -4.77
N LEU A 40 -17.07 -0.84 -5.51
CA LEU A 40 -16.58 0.39 -6.12
C LEU A 40 -17.00 0.48 -7.59
N PRO A 41 -17.09 1.70 -8.17
CA PRO A 41 -17.36 1.86 -9.60
C PRO A 41 -16.32 1.14 -10.47
N GLU A 42 -16.73 0.63 -11.63
CA GLU A 42 -15.86 -0.13 -12.54
C GLU A 42 -14.58 0.63 -12.93
N SER A 43 -14.69 1.94 -13.16
CA SER A 43 -13.54 2.81 -13.44
C SER A 43 -12.52 2.81 -12.29
N LYS A 44 -13.01 2.79 -11.05
CA LYS A 44 -12.17 2.76 -9.85
C LYS A 44 -11.52 1.38 -9.67
N LEU A 45 -12.25 0.31 -9.96
CA LEU A 45 -11.72 -1.06 -9.93
C LEU A 45 -10.55 -1.21 -10.91
N LYS A 46 -10.72 -0.74 -12.15
CA LYS A 46 -9.65 -0.76 -13.17
C LYS A 46 -8.41 0.01 -12.70
N GLN A 47 -8.61 1.24 -12.20
CA GLN A 47 -7.51 2.04 -11.65
C GLN A 47 -6.76 1.33 -10.51
N ILE A 48 -7.49 0.68 -9.60
CA ILE A 48 -6.87 -0.06 -8.49
C ILE A 48 -6.12 -1.29 -9.01
N LEU A 49 -6.68 -2.05 -9.96
CA LEU A 49 -6.02 -3.22 -10.55
C LEU A 49 -4.70 -2.85 -11.26
N GLU A 50 -4.71 -1.77 -12.05
CA GLU A 50 -3.50 -1.24 -12.69
C GLU A 50 -2.47 -0.79 -11.64
N GLY A 51 -2.93 -0.03 -10.64
CA GLY A 51 -2.08 0.43 -9.54
C GLY A 51 -1.46 -0.71 -8.74
N ILE A 52 -2.21 -1.80 -8.49
CA ILE A 52 -1.71 -3.03 -7.86
C ILE A 52 -0.64 -3.69 -8.72
N SER A 53 -0.84 -3.77 -10.04
CA SER A 53 0.14 -4.37 -10.95
C SER A 53 1.47 -3.61 -10.89
N THR A 54 1.43 -2.28 -11.01
CA THR A 54 2.62 -1.43 -10.86
C THR A 54 3.23 -1.57 -9.47
N SER A 55 2.42 -1.60 -8.42
CA SER A 55 2.91 -1.75 -7.04
C SER A 55 3.64 -3.08 -6.84
N LYS A 56 3.16 -4.18 -7.44
CA LYS A 56 3.85 -5.47 -7.41
C LYS A 56 5.18 -5.43 -8.14
N GLU A 57 5.24 -4.81 -9.32
CA GLU A 57 6.50 -4.64 -10.05
C GLU A 57 7.52 -3.82 -9.23
N LYS A 58 7.07 -2.70 -8.64
CA LYS A 58 7.89 -1.84 -7.79
C LYS A 58 8.36 -2.52 -6.51
N LEU A 59 7.51 -3.35 -5.92
CA LEU A 59 7.89 -4.17 -4.77
C LEU A 59 8.93 -5.23 -5.15
N ASN A 60 8.78 -5.88 -6.31
CA ASN A 60 9.72 -6.90 -6.81
C ASN A 60 11.13 -6.32 -7.05
N VAL A 61 11.23 -5.09 -7.57
CA VAL A 61 12.52 -4.39 -7.74
C VAL A 61 12.97 -3.64 -6.48
N ARG A 62 12.24 -3.78 -5.36
CA ARG A 62 12.53 -3.14 -4.07
C ARG A 62 12.66 -1.61 -4.14
N ASP A 63 11.87 -0.97 -5.01
CA ASP A 63 11.81 0.50 -5.18
C ASP A 63 11.04 1.13 -4.01
N HIS A 64 11.73 1.28 -2.87
CA HIS A 64 11.19 1.92 -1.67
C HIS A 64 10.81 3.39 -1.88
N THR A 65 11.51 4.10 -2.76
CA THR A 65 11.26 5.50 -3.11
C THR A 65 9.87 5.70 -3.68
N TYR A 66 9.40 4.77 -4.52
CA TYR A 66 8.03 4.77 -5.01
C TYR A 66 7.02 4.79 -3.87
N PHE A 67 7.17 3.92 -2.87
CA PHE A 67 6.23 3.85 -1.75
C PHE A 67 6.39 5.03 -0.78
N ALA A 68 7.61 5.49 -0.53
CA ALA A 68 7.87 6.65 0.33
C ALA A 68 7.31 7.96 -0.24
N ASN A 69 7.26 8.10 -1.57
CA ASN A 69 6.69 9.28 -2.21
C ASN A 69 5.16 9.23 -2.32
N ASN A 70 4.57 8.04 -2.41
CA ASN A 70 3.13 7.86 -2.60
C ASN A 70 2.35 7.60 -1.31
N LEU A 71 2.99 7.07 -0.27
CA LEU A 71 2.35 6.93 1.03
C LEU A 71 2.24 8.30 1.73
N PRO A 72 1.13 8.57 2.42
CA PRO A 72 1.08 9.67 3.36
C PRO A 72 2.17 9.50 4.43
N LYS A 73 2.85 10.59 4.84
CA LYS A 73 3.94 10.55 5.85
C LYS A 73 3.62 9.73 7.10
N LYS A 74 2.38 9.83 7.59
CA LYS A 74 1.87 9.09 8.75
C LYS A 74 1.68 7.58 8.53
N GLU A 75 1.69 7.12 7.29
CA GLU A 75 1.52 5.71 6.89
C GLU A 75 2.82 5.07 6.38
N HIS A 76 3.96 5.77 6.42
CA HIS A 76 5.27 5.23 6.00
C HIS A 76 5.64 3.93 6.76
N TRP A 77 5.18 3.78 8.00
CA TRP A 77 5.36 2.56 8.80
C TRP A 77 4.80 1.30 8.12
N ARG A 78 3.87 1.41 7.16
CA ARG A 78 3.32 0.27 6.40
C ARG A 78 4.32 -0.34 5.44
N ALA A 79 5.25 0.46 4.92
CA ALA A 79 6.34 0.02 4.05
C ALA A 79 7.53 -0.52 4.84
N TYR A 80 7.69 -0.10 6.11
CA TYR A 80 8.83 -0.41 6.96
C TYR A 80 9.18 -1.92 7.03
N ARG A 81 8.18 -2.80 7.12
CA ARG A 81 8.39 -4.25 7.23
C ARG A 81 8.98 -4.88 5.97
N GLU A 82 8.67 -4.34 4.79
CA GLU A 82 9.13 -4.88 3.49
C GLU A 82 10.54 -4.38 3.14
N PHE A 83 10.99 -3.26 3.73
CA PHE A 83 12.28 -2.62 3.46
C PHE A 83 13.27 -2.67 4.64
N ARG A 84 12.95 -3.48 5.67
CA ARG A 84 13.73 -3.56 6.92
C ARG A 84 15.19 -4.00 6.71
N GLU A 85 15.53 -4.63 5.59
CA GLU A 85 16.91 -5.05 5.29
C GLU A 85 17.88 -3.88 5.02
N ASN A 86 17.39 -2.65 4.79
CA ASN A 86 18.22 -1.47 4.54
C ASN A 86 17.92 -0.27 5.45
N THR A 87 17.17 -0.47 6.54
CA THR A 87 16.86 0.63 7.47
C THR A 87 17.85 0.64 8.63
N ILE A 88 18.69 1.68 8.70
CA ILE A 88 19.62 1.89 9.81
C ILE A 88 18.82 2.44 10.99
N PHE A 89 18.90 1.78 12.14
CA PHE A 89 18.46 2.36 13.40
C PHE A 89 19.59 3.28 13.88
N LEU A 90 19.37 4.60 13.84
CA LEU A 90 20.23 5.53 14.56
C LEU A 90 19.56 5.82 15.90
N ASP A 91 20.04 5.13 16.94
CA ASP A 91 19.72 5.47 18.32
C ASP A 91 20.56 6.70 18.71
N ILE A 92 19.91 7.85 18.85
CA ILE A 92 20.56 9.04 19.40
C ILE A 92 20.30 9.06 20.89
N GLU A 93 21.16 8.38 21.66
CA GLU A 93 21.25 8.61 23.10
C GLU A 93 21.80 10.03 23.31
N THR A 94 20.91 10.99 23.56
CA THR A 94 21.33 12.28 24.11
C THR A 94 21.45 12.12 25.63
N THR A 95 22.63 11.74 26.10
CA THR A 95 23.01 11.92 27.51
C THR A 95 23.16 13.41 27.75
N GLY A 96 22.28 13.97 28.59
CA GLY A 96 22.47 15.29 29.20
C GLY A 96 23.43 15.22 30.38
#